data_AF-A0A0G0J9A1-F1
#
_entry.id   AF-A0A0G0J9A1-F1
#
_cell.length_a   1.000
_cell.length_b   1.000
_cell.length_c   1.000
_cell.angle_alpha   90.00
_cell.angle_beta   90.00
_cell.angle_gamma   90.00
#
_symmetry.space_group_name_H-M   'P 1'
#
loop_
_entity.id
_entity.type
_entity.pdbx_description
1 polymer ?
#
loop_
_entity_poly.entity_id
_entity_poly.type
_entity_poly.pdbx_seq_one_letter_code
_entity_poly.pdbx_strand_id
1 'polypeptide(L)'
;MPADYFWPAPKVDSAIIKLKVKSEKLKVNERDFFRLVKFGFGAKRKMLKNNLAGGYHISQTEAAERIKKAGFDEKIRAQELSV
;
A
#
# COMPACT_ATOMS: atom_id res chain seq x y z
N MET A 1 18.53 -14.43 -8.32
CA MET A 1 18.91 -15.75 -8.86
C MET A 1 18.41 -15.81 -10.29
N PRO A 2 19.33 -15.76 -11.26
CA PRO A 2 19.02 -15.91 -12.67
C PRO A 2 18.15 -17.15 -12.96
N ALA A 3 17.25 -17.03 -13.94
CA ALA A 3 16.36 -18.12 -14.35
C ALA A 3 17.09 -19.38 -14.87
N ASP A 4 18.23 -19.20 -15.52
CA ASP A 4 19.06 -20.29 -16.09
C ASP A 4 19.69 -21.22 -15.03
N TYR A 5 19.59 -20.87 -13.75
CA TYR A 5 20.01 -21.73 -12.63
C TYR A 5 18.97 -22.82 -12.28
N PHE A 6 17.80 -22.84 -12.94
CA PHE A 6 16.71 -23.78 -12.70
C PHE A 6 16.39 -24.64 -13.94
N TRP A 7 15.92 -25.88 -13.73
CA TRP A 7 15.49 -26.77 -14.80
C TRP A 7 14.04 -27.24 -14.59
N PRO A 8 13.12 -27.03 -15.57
CA PRO A 8 13.31 -26.19 -16.76
C PRO A 8 13.44 -24.69 -16.40
N ALA A 9 14.10 -23.91 -17.26
CA ALA A 9 14.29 -22.47 -17.00
C ALA A 9 12.96 -21.69 -17.04
N PRO A 10 12.60 -20.94 -15.98
CA PRO A 10 11.40 -20.10 -15.94
C PRO A 10 11.56 -18.82 -16.79
N LYS A 11 10.45 -18.08 -16.98
CA LYS A 11 10.44 -16.78 -17.72
C LYS A 11 10.87 -15.56 -16.89
N VAL A 12 11.15 -15.76 -15.60
CA VAL A 12 11.42 -14.70 -14.63
C VAL A 12 12.52 -15.13 -13.67
N ASP A 13 13.26 -14.15 -13.15
CA ASP A 13 14.27 -14.40 -12.12
C ASP A 13 13.65 -14.66 -10.75
N SER A 14 14.42 -15.33 -9.88
CA SER A 14 14.03 -15.65 -8.51
C SER A 14 14.77 -14.79 -7.48
N ALA A 15 14.16 -14.57 -6.31
CA ALA A 15 14.80 -13.95 -5.15
C ALA A 15 14.52 -14.77 -3.89
N ILE A 16 15.52 -14.89 -3.00
CA ILE A 16 15.35 -15.51 -1.68
C ILE A 16 15.05 -14.40 -0.67
N ILE A 17 13.90 -14.51 0.00
CA ILE A 17 13.45 -13.54 1.02
C ILE A 17 13.40 -14.25 2.37
N LYS A 18 14.07 -13.67 3.38
CA LYS A 18 13.96 -14.12 4.78
C LYS A 18 13.10 -13.13 5.56
N LEU A 19 11.93 -13.57 6.00
CA LEU A 19 11.04 -12.78 6.85
C LEU A 19 11.31 -13.09 8.33
N LYS A 20 11.60 -12.06 9.14
CA LYS A 20 11.67 -12.17 10.60
C LYS A 20 10.37 -11.66 11.18
N VAL A 21 9.61 -12.54 11.82
CA VAL A 21 8.34 -12.17 12.47
C VAL A 21 8.64 -11.23 13.63
N LYS A 22 7.99 -10.06 13.64
CA LYS A 22 8.01 -9.13 14.79
C LYS A 22 7.07 -9.70 15.86
N SER A 23 7.52 -9.72 17.11
CA SER A 23 6.71 -10.16 18.26
C SER A 23 5.59 -9.17 18.59
N GLU A 24 5.81 -7.89 18.32
CA GLU A 24 4.82 -6.84 18.56
C GLU A 24 3.80 -6.78 17.41
N LYS A 25 2.52 -6.92 17.76
CA LYS A 25 1.41 -6.71 16.84
C LYS A 25 1.05 -5.23 16.80
N LEU A 26 0.71 -4.74 15.61
CA LEU A 26 0.12 -3.41 15.46
C LEU A 26 -1.20 -3.34 16.24
N LYS A 27 -1.37 -2.30 17.05
CA LYS A 27 -2.61 -2.04 17.81
C LYS A 27 -3.66 -1.37 16.93
N VAL A 28 -4.01 -2.00 15.82
CA VAL A 28 -5.02 -1.52 14.86
C VAL A 28 -5.95 -2.66 14.47
N ASN A 29 -7.17 -2.33 14.05
CA ASN A 29 -8.05 -3.32 13.45
C ASN A 29 -7.44 -3.78 12.11
N GLU A 30 -7.06 -5.05 12.03
CA GLU A 30 -6.38 -5.62 10.87
C GLU A 30 -7.20 -5.50 9.59
N ARG A 31 -8.52 -5.73 9.67
CA ARG A 31 -9.42 -5.65 8.52
C ARG A 31 -9.51 -4.22 7.98
N ASP A 32 -9.58 -3.23 8.85
CA ASP A 32 -9.66 -1.83 8.45
C ASP A 32 -8.31 -1.34 7.91
N PHE A 33 -7.20 -1.77 8.51
CA PHE A 33 -5.86 -1.48 8.02
C PHE A 33 -5.65 -2.02 6.60
N PHE A 34 -5.91 -3.30 6.35
CA PHE A 34 -5.76 -3.87 5.01
C PHE A 34 -6.74 -3.29 4.00
N ARG A 35 -7.95 -2.91 4.43
CA ARG A 35 -8.89 -2.17 3.57
C ARG A 35 -8.32 -0.81 3.16
N LEU A 36 -7.77 -0.06 4.11
CA LEU A 36 -7.12 1.23 3.84
C LEU A 36 -5.96 1.07 2.85
N VAL A 37 -5.08 0.09 3.07
CA VAL A 37 -3.95 -0.21 2.16
C VAL A 37 -4.47 -0.55 0.76
N LYS A 38 -5.46 -1.45 0.67
CA LYS A 38 -6.04 -1.85 -0.62
C LYS A 38 -6.61 -0.66 -1.38
N PHE A 39 -7.36 0.21 -0.71
CA PHE A 39 -7.95 1.38 -1.36
C PHE A 39 -6.88 2.41 -1.72
N GLY A 40 -5.93 2.68 -0.82
CA GLY A 40 -4.84 3.63 -1.06
C GLY A 40 -3.99 3.27 -2.28
N PHE A 41 -3.68 1.99 -2.49
CA PHE A 41 -2.87 1.51 -3.62
C PHE A 41 -3.69 1.06 -4.84
N GLY A 42 -5.01 1.24 -4.85
CA GLY A 42 -5.90 0.76 -5.91
C GLY A 42 -5.63 1.35 -7.30
N ALA A 43 -5.04 2.55 -7.39
CA ALA A 43 -4.55 3.11 -8.65
C ALA A 43 -3.20 3.83 -8.46
N LYS A 44 -2.12 3.21 -8.98
CA LYS A 44 -0.71 3.62 -8.79
C LYS A 44 -0.42 5.10 -9.07
N ARG A 45 -1.09 5.70 -10.07
CA ARG A 45 -0.78 7.07 -10.55
C ARG A 45 -1.68 8.16 -9.96
N LYS A 46 -2.72 7.80 -9.21
CA LYS A 46 -3.65 8.76 -8.61
C LYS A 46 -3.14 9.22 -7.24
N MET A 47 -3.47 10.46 -6.87
CA MET A 47 -3.26 10.96 -5.50
C MET A 47 -4.05 10.12 -4.50
N LEU A 48 -3.54 10.00 -3.28
CA LEU A 48 -4.14 9.22 -2.20
C LEU A 48 -5.59 9.65 -1.95
N LYS A 49 -5.89 10.95 -1.94
CA LYS A 49 -7.26 11.47 -1.78
C LYS A 49 -8.24 10.91 -2.82
N ASN A 50 -7.80 10.73 -4.07
CA ASN A 50 -8.65 10.20 -5.14
C ASN A 50 -8.90 8.69 -4.97
N ASN A 51 -7.87 7.98 -4.52
CA ASN A 51 -7.96 6.54 -4.26
C ASN A 51 -8.86 6.25 -3.07
N LEU A 52 -8.69 6.99 -1.97
CA LEU A 52 -9.51 6.84 -0.76
C LEU A 52 -10.96 7.28 -0.99
N ALA A 53 -11.19 8.39 -1.71
CA ALA A 53 -12.53 8.83 -2.09
C ALA A 53 -13.29 7.75 -2.87
N GLY A 54 -12.63 7.13 -3.86
CA GLY A 54 -13.21 6.04 -4.65
C GLY A 54 -13.46 4.77 -3.84
N GLY A 55 -12.52 4.37 -2.96
CA GLY A 55 -12.64 3.14 -2.18
C GLY A 55 -13.66 3.23 -1.03
N TYR A 56 -13.76 4.37 -0.37
CA TYR A 56 -14.71 4.59 0.74
C TYR A 56 -16.04 5.20 0.31
N HIS A 57 -16.20 5.53 -0.98
CA HIS A 57 -17.38 6.23 -1.51
C HIS A 57 -17.66 7.57 -0.79
N ILE A 58 -16.59 8.33 -0.53
CA ILE A 58 -16.66 9.66 0.10
C ILE A 58 -16.20 10.75 -0.86
N SER A 59 -16.43 12.01 -0.50
CA SER A 59 -15.96 13.14 -1.31
C SER A 59 -14.43 13.25 -1.29
N GLN A 60 -13.84 13.82 -2.36
CA GLN A 60 -12.40 14.10 -2.39
C GLN A 60 -11.99 15.14 -1.33
N THR A 61 -12.88 16.07 -0.99
CA THR A 61 -12.68 17.06 0.06
C THR A 61 -12.54 16.38 1.42
N GLU A 62 -13.47 15.47 1.74
CA GLU A 62 -13.41 14.72 2.99
C GLU A 62 -12.15 13.84 3.08
N ALA A 63 -11.78 13.17 1.98
CA ALA A 63 -10.54 12.39 1.92
C ALA A 63 -9.30 13.27 2.13
N ALA A 64 -9.25 14.46 1.51
CA ALA A 64 -8.15 15.41 1.66
C ALA A 64 -8.05 15.95 3.11
N GLU A 65 -9.17 16.25 3.75
CA GLU A 65 -9.20 16.67 5.16
C GLU A 65 -8.67 15.58 6.08
N ARG A 66 -9.08 14.32 5.89
CA ARG A 66 -8.58 13.19 6.68
C ARG A 66 -7.07 12.99 6.50
N ILE A 67 -6.57 13.14 5.26
CA ILE A 67 -5.13 13.05 4.96
C ILE A 67 -4.36 14.19 5.65
N LYS A 68 -4.85 15.43 5.58
CA LYS A 68 -4.24 16.57 6.28
C LYS A 68 -4.25 16.39 7.80
N LYS A 69 -5.35 15.88 8.37
CA LYS A 69 -5.43 15.56 9.80
C LYS A 69 -4.43 14.48 10.23
N ALA A 70 -4.07 13.58 9.31
CA ALA A 70 -3.01 12.59 9.54
C ALA A 70 -1.59 13.14 9.33
N GLY A 71 -1.43 14.43 9.01
CA GLY A 71 -0.13 15.10 8.87
C GLY A 71 0.50 15.02 7.48
N PHE A 72 -0.25 14.62 6.45
CA PHE A 72 0.26 14.48 5.08
C PHE A 72 -0.26 15.56 4.13
N ASP A 73 0.50 15.82 3.06
CA ASP A 73 0.07 16.70 1.98
C ASP A 73 -1.10 16.06 1.20
N GLU A 74 -2.06 16.87 0.76
CA GLU A 74 -3.23 16.38 0.02
C GLU A 74 -2.92 15.83 -1.38
N LYS A 75 -1.75 16.14 -1.94
CA LYS A 75 -1.25 15.67 -3.23
C LYS A 75 -0.40 14.40 -3.11
N ILE A 76 -0.19 13.89 -1.89
CA ILE A 76 0.60 12.68 -1.65
C ILE A 76 0.05 11.48 -2.42
N ARG A 77 0.93 10.61 -2.89
CA ARG A 77 0.55 9.28 -3.43
C ARG A 77 0.79 8.21 -2.37
N ALA A 78 0.05 7.11 -2.45
CA ALA A 78 0.18 6.02 -1.47
C ALA A 78 1.61 5.47 -1.36
N GLN A 79 2.36 5.43 -2.48
CA GLN A 79 3.76 4.96 -2.53
C GLN A 79 4.77 5.89 -1.82
N GLU A 80 4.37 7.10 -1.43
CA GLU A 80 5.21 8.07 -0.72
C GLU A 80 5.08 7.94 0.80
N LEU A 81 4.18 7.09 1.30
CA LEU A 81 4.01 6.80 2.72
C LEU A 81 5.05 5.77 3.21
N SER A 82 5.63 6.00 4.38
CA SER A 82 6.48 5.02 5.09
C SER A 82 5.73 4.29 6.20
N VAL A 83 6.25 3.13 6.63
CA VAL A 83 5.73 2.28 7.72
C VAL A 83 6.77 2.14 8.83
#